data_AF-A0A1G1GXJ8-F1
#
_entry.id   AF-A0A1G1GXJ8-F1
#
_cell.length_a   1.000
_cell.length_b   1.000
_cell.length_c   1.000
_cell.angle_alpha   90.00
_cell.angle_beta   90.00
_cell.angle_gamma   90.00
#
_symmetry.space_group_name_H-M   'P 1'
#
loop_
_entity.id
_entity.type
_entity.pdbx_description
1 polymer ?
#
loop_
_entity_poly.entity_id
_entity_poly.type
_entity_poly.pdbx_seq_one_letter_code
_entity_poly.pdbx_strand_id
1 'polypeptide(L)'
;MSVRCVTSVARVGGVATCAVVGLLTVVGLQPVLAIDIKLSAEEAQKALEAGRAPMEKANSPEDVKKVLQQASMVTRVGADPEKDPCGASAILRTKRYRLEAFGRQEAAESKKRKTDVRMPDEYIKKVVDMPNMEIEVQLCGDDEYFAEGALIELQQGSKKVKPVDIGKAERGRKNEGSGPAFRSRFTALFAYEKFDPTAASVFVVNLQDGKEARIAADFSKIK
;
A
#
# COMPACT_ATOMS: atom_id res chain seq x y z
N MET A 1 48.76 60.98 42.08
CA MET A 1 49.85 60.40 41.27
C MET A 1 49.20 59.85 40.00
N SER A 2 49.26 60.59 38.88
CA SER A 2 50.15 60.32 37.72
C SER A 2 50.05 58.85 37.28
N VAL A 3 49.60 58.49 36.08
CA VAL A 3 50.14 58.87 34.76
C VAL A 3 49.07 58.71 33.67
N ARG A 4 49.14 59.60 32.68
CA ARG A 4 48.41 59.62 31.40
C ARG A 4 48.79 58.44 30.49
N CYS A 5 47.86 57.97 29.67
CA CYS A 5 48.22 57.46 28.34
C CYS A 5 47.20 57.94 27.31
N VAL A 6 47.70 58.54 26.24
CA VAL A 6 46.97 59.11 25.10
C VAL A 6 47.39 58.32 23.86
N THR A 7 46.43 57.88 23.04
CA THR A 7 46.54 57.64 21.58
C THR A 7 45.11 57.46 21.05
N SER A 8 44.51 58.49 20.45
CA SER A 8 44.49 58.83 19.01
C SER A 8 43.52 58.01 18.15
N VAL A 9 42.38 58.64 17.84
CA VAL A 9 41.70 58.82 16.52
C VAL A 9 41.92 57.76 15.43
N ALA A 10 40.83 57.14 14.92
CA ALA A 10 40.37 57.31 13.53
C ALA A 10 39.12 56.46 13.16
N ARG A 11 38.10 57.20 12.67
CA ARG A 11 37.25 56.99 11.48
C ARG A 11 36.47 55.68 11.24
N VAL A 12 35.15 55.90 11.12
CA VAL A 12 34.23 55.58 10.01
C VAL A 12 34.11 54.11 9.58
N GLY A 13 32.90 53.57 9.72
CA GLY A 13 32.46 52.47 8.86
C GLY A 13 31.18 51.78 9.32
N GLY A 14 30.09 52.02 8.61
CA GLY A 14 29.08 50.98 8.34
C GLY A 14 27.96 50.81 9.37
N VAL A 15 26.84 51.49 9.12
CA VAL A 15 25.53 50.99 9.54
C VAL A 15 25.23 49.76 8.68
N ALA A 16 25.28 48.58 9.28
CA ALA A 16 24.81 47.34 8.67
C ALA A 16 23.57 46.85 9.46
N THR A 17 22.40 47.28 9.01
CA THR A 17 21.11 46.70 9.38
C THR A 17 21.04 45.26 8.86
N CYS A 18 21.26 44.28 9.74
CA CYS A 18 20.94 42.88 9.47
C CYS A 18 19.42 42.67 9.64
N ALA A 19 18.68 42.83 8.55
CA ALA A 19 17.37 42.19 8.39
C ALA A 19 17.59 40.85 7.70
N VAL A 20 17.54 39.75 8.45
CA VAL A 20 17.44 38.40 7.86
C VAL A 20 16.07 37.83 8.22
N VAL A 21 15.28 37.77 7.16
CA VAL A 21 13.94 37.21 7.02
C VAL A 21 13.90 35.79 7.56
N GLY A 22 13.03 35.55 8.55
CA GLY A 22 12.68 34.22 9.01
C GLY A 22 11.95 33.45 7.92
N LEU A 23 12.64 32.51 7.28
CA LEU A 23 12.06 31.56 6.34
C LEU A 23 11.26 30.52 7.15
N LEU A 24 9.96 30.77 7.33
CA LEU A 24 9.01 29.76 7.81
C LEU A 24 8.92 28.65 6.77
N THR A 25 9.69 27.58 6.97
CA THR A 25 9.48 26.31 6.29
C THR A 25 8.15 25.75 6.78
N VAL A 26 7.10 25.93 5.99
CA VAL A 26 5.89 25.12 6.08
C VAL A 26 6.31 23.70 5.74
N VAL A 27 6.67 22.92 6.76
CA VAL A 27 6.72 21.46 6.65
C VAL A 27 5.29 21.05 6.35
N GLY A 28 5.00 20.85 5.07
CA GLY A 28 3.73 20.30 4.63
C GLY A 28 3.52 18.99 5.36
N LEU A 29 2.52 18.96 6.26
CA LEU A 29 1.93 17.74 6.75
C LEU A 29 1.48 16.96 5.52
N GLN A 30 2.31 16.04 5.03
CA GLN A 30 1.83 15.05 4.11
C GLN A 30 0.73 14.30 4.87
N PRO A 31 -0.50 14.24 4.35
CA PRO A 31 -1.53 13.46 4.99
C PRO A 31 -0.98 12.06 5.16
N VAL A 32 -0.93 11.58 6.40
CA VAL A 32 -0.56 10.20 6.70
C VAL A 32 -1.52 9.33 5.89
N LEU A 33 -1.01 8.65 4.86
CA LEU A 33 -1.84 7.86 3.94
C LEU A 33 -2.14 6.53 4.62
N ALA A 34 -3.04 6.56 5.59
CA ALA A 34 -3.54 5.35 6.24
C ALA A 34 -4.62 4.70 5.38
N ILE A 35 -4.82 3.39 5.58
CA ILE A 35 -5.91 2.65 4.93
C ILE A 35 -7.24 3.31 5.26
N ASP A 36 -8.01 3.64 4.23
CA ASP A 36 -9.30 4.35 4.37
C ASP A 36 -10.37 3.38 4.90
N ILE A 37 -10.55 3.31 6.22
CA ILE A 37 -11.56 2.43 6.86
C ILE A 37 -12.98 2.92 6.56
N LYS A 38 -13.17 4.24 6.53
CA LYS A 38 -14.44 4.90 6.22
C LYS A 38 -14.23 5.76 4.98
N LEU A 39 -14.78 5.33 3.85
CA LEU A 39 -14.80 6.10 2.62
C LEU A 39 -16.10 6.89 2.53
N SER A 40 -15.99 8.19 2.30
CA SER A 40 -17.13 8.99 1.86
C SER A 40 -17.54 8.64 0.43
N ALA A 41 -18.75 9.01 0.02
CA ALA A 41 -19.21 8.82 -1.36
C ALA A 41 -18.31 9.56 -2.37
N GLU A 42 -17.85 10.75 -2.03
CA GLU A 42 -16.95 11.55 -2.87
C GLU A 42 -15.58 10.88 -3.05
N GLU A 43 -15.02 10.31 -1.98
CA GLU A 43 -13.76 9.57 -2.06
C GLU A 43 -13.92 8.25 -2.83
N ALA A 44 -15.07 7.60 -2.68
CA ALA A 44 -15.38 6.40 -3.43
C ALA A 44 -15.46 6.68 -4.95
N GLN A 45 -16.10 7.80 -5.33
CA GLN A 45 -16.13 8.25 -6.72
C GLN A 45 -14.74 8.59 -7.25
N LYS A 46 -13.92 9.31 -6.47
CA LYS A 46 -12.53 9.60 -6.81
C LYS A 46 -11.70 8.32 -7.01
N ALA A 47 -11.95 7.29 -6.20
CA ALA A 47 -11.27 6.00 -6.35
C ALA A 47 -11.66 5.29 -7.65
N LEU A 48 -12.95 5.29 -8.01
CA LEU A 48 -13.41 4.75 -9.30
C LEU A 48 -12.75 5.48 -10.47
N GLU A 49 -12.75 6.81 -10.47
CA GLU A 49 -12.12 7.62 -11.51
C GLU A 49 -10.61 7.39 -11.60
N ALA A 50 -9.93 7.28 -10.46
CA ALA A 50 -8.49 6.99 -10.40
C ALA A 50 -8.16 5.62 -11.00
N GLY A 51 -9.02 4.62 -10.81
CA GLY A 51 -8.89 3.32 -11.46
C GLY A 51 -9.19 3.36 -12.96
N ARG A 52 -10.21 4.13 -13.35
CA ARG A 52 -10.71 4.22 -14.72
C ARG A 52 -9.72 4.93 -15.64
N ALA A 53 -9.20 6.08 -15.23
CA ALA A 53 -8.35 6.95 -16.05
C ALA A 53 -7.13 6.28 -16.72
N PRO A 54 -6.28 5.49 -16.01
CA PRO A 54 -5.15 4.82 -16.66
C PRO A 54 -5.62 3.72 -17.63
N MET A 55 -6.71 3.03 -17.32
CA MET A 55 -7.25 1.99 -18.18
C MET A 55 -7.90 2.55 -19.44
N GLU A 56 -8.51 3.75 -19.38
CA GLU A 56 -8.99 4.47 -20.56
C GLU A 56 -7.85 4.87 -21.51
N LYS A 57 -6.65 5.12 -20.99
CA LYS A 57 -5.47 5.47 -21.80
C LYS A 57 -4.73 4.25 -22.38
N ALA A 58 -4.95 3.06 -21.82
CA ALA A 58 -4.29 1.83 -22.26
C ALA A 58 -4.83 1.32 -23.61
N ASN A 59 -4.06 1.40 -24.69
CA ASN A 59 -4.51 1.05 -26.05
C ASN A 59 -3.95 -0.28 -26.56
N SER A 60 -3.03 -0.89 -25.82
CA SER A 60 -2.40 -2.17 -26.14
C SER A 60 -2.51 -3.15 -24.97
N PRO A 61 -2.40 -4.48 -25.22
CA PRO A 61 -2.28 -5.47 -24.16
C PRO A 61 -1.13 -5.20 -23.19
N GLU A 62 -0.03 -4.64 -23.69
CA GLU A 62 1.14 -4.27 -22.90
C GLU A 62 0.84 -3.11 -21.94
N ASP A 63 0.08 -2.11 -22.39
CA ASP A 63 -0.36 -1.00 -21.53
C ASP A 63 -1.32 -1.51 -20.44
N VAL A 64 -2.26 -2.38 -20.80
CA VAL A 64 -3.17 -3.00 -19.83
C VAL A 64 -2.38 -3.77 -18.77
N LYS A 65 -1.39 -4.56 -19.19
CA LYS A 65 -0.50 -5.29 -18.28
C LYS A 65 0.23 -4.34 -17.34
N LYS A 66 0.78 -3.23 -17.83
CA LYS A 66 1.45 -2.22 -17.00
C LYS A 66 0.50 -1.60 -15.98
N VAL A 67 -0.72 -1.24 -16.38
CA VAL A 67 -1.74 -0.68 -15.47
C VAL A 67 -2.07 -1.67 -14.34
N LEU A 68 -2.25 -2.94 -14.66
CA LEU A 68 -2.55 -3.97 -13.67
C LEU A 68 -1.36 -4.27 -12.76
N GLN A 69 -0.14 -4.30 -13.30
CA GLN A 69 1.09 -4.46 -12.53
C GLN A 69 1.26 -3.30 -11.55
N GLN A 70 1.16 -2.06 -12.01
CA GLN A 70 1.24 -0.86 -11.16
C GLN A 70 0.19 -0.89 -10.06
N ALA A 71 -1.08 -1.21 -10.37
CA ALA A 71 -2.14 -1.31 -9.39
C ALA A 71 -1.82 -2.35 -8.29
N SER A 72 -1.19 -3.48 -8.65
CA SER A 72 -0.78 -4.50 -7.68
C SER A 72 0.40 -4.09 -6.80
N MET A 73 1.25 -3.17 -7.27
CA MET A 73 2.44 -2.71 -6.54
C MET A 73 2.09 -1.65 -5.49
N VAL A 74 1.10 -0.79 -5.78
CA VAL A 74 0.69 0.29 -4.87
C VAL A 74 0.19 -0.23 -3.52
N THR A 75 -0.46 -1.40 -3.51
CA THR A 75 -1.02 -2.01 -2.29
C THR A 75 -0.23 -3.21 -1.79
N ARG A 76 0.97 -3.45 -2.33
CA ARG A 76 1.83 -4.55 -1.93
C ARG A 76 2.63 -4.21 -0.68
N VAL A 77 2.78 -5.19 0.19
CA VAL A 77 3.63 -5.17 1.37
C VAL A 77 4.57 -6.38 1.40
N GLY A 78 5.65 -6.29 2.16
CA GLY A 78 6.71 -7.30 2.19
C GLY A 78 7.69 -7.17 1.03
N ALA A 79 8.10 -8.32 0.50
CA ALA A 79 9.12 -8.39 -0.54
C ALA A 79 8.65 -7.78 -1.88
N ASP A 80 9.59 -7.12 -2.55
CA ASP A 80 9.44 -6.62 -3.90
C ASP A 80 9.71 -7.77 -4.89
N PRO A 81 8.71 -8.23 -5.68
CA PRO A 81 8.86 -9.38 -6.56
C PRO A 81 9.88 -9.18 -7.68
N GLU A 82 10.26 -7.94 -8.00
CA GLU A 82 11.29 -7.65 -9.00
C GLU A 82 12.70 -7.84 -8.44
N LYS A 83 12.87 -7.69 -7.12
CA LYS A 83 14.16 -7.82 -6.42
C LYS A 83 14.31 -9.16 -5.73
N ASP A 84 13.22 -9.65 -5.17
CA ASP A 84 13.11 -10.93 -4.49
C ASP A 84 11.85 -11.66 -4.97
N PRO A 85 11.95 -12.41 -6.09
CA PRO A 85 10.83 -13.12 -6.70
C PRO A 85 10.15 -14.16 -5.79
N CYS A 86 10.84 -14.60 -4.73
CA CYS A 86 10.32 -15.59 -3.79
C CYS A 86 10.17 -15.09 -2.35
N GLY A 87 10.44 -13.81 -2.11
CA GLY A 87 10.19 -13.18 -0.84
C GLY A 87 8.71 -13.16 -0.49
N ALA A 88 8.42 -13.34 0.79
CA ALA A 88 7.06 -13.30 1.31
C ALA A 88 6.45 -11.90 1.09
N SER A 89 5.30 -11.86 0.43
CA SER A 89 4.60 -10.61 0.13
C SER A 89 3.11 -10.78 0.25
N ALA A 90 2.39 -9.67 0.42
CA ALA A 90 0.94 -9.66 0.38
C ALA A 90 0.43 -8.45 -0.40
N ILE A 91 -0.72 -8.59 -1.06
CA ILE A 91 -1.46 -7.50 -1.68
C ILE A 91 -2.66 -7.17 -0.79
N LEU A 92 -2.74 -5.94 -0.32
CA LEU A 92 -3.85 -5.46 0.49
C LEU A 92 -4.99 -4.99 -0.43
N ARG A 93 -6.09 -5.74 -0.46
CA ARG A 93 -7.27 -5.40 -1.26
C ARG A 93 -8.19 -4.52 -0.40
N THR A 94 -7.77 -3.28 -0.21
CA THR A 94 -8.52 -2.24 0.51
C THR A 94 -9.84 -1.92 -0.22
N LYS A 95 -10.77 -1.24 0.46
CA LYS A 95 -11.99 -0.69 -0.17
C LYS A 95 -11.63 0.17 -1.37
N ARG A 96 -10.62 1.03 -1.24
CA ARG A 96 -10.13 1.86 -2.33
C ARG A 96 -9.57 1.03 -3.49
N TYR A 97 -8.74 0.03 -3.20
CA TYR A 97 -8.24 -0.89 -4.22
C TYR A 97 -9.35 -1.57 -5.02
N ARG A 98 -10.42 -2.01 -4.33
CA ARG A 98 -11.59 -2.63 -4.95
C ARG A 98 -12.37 -1.64 -5.83
N LEU A 99 -12.56 -0.40 -5.38
CA LEU A 99 -13.19 0.65 -6.18
C LEU A 99 -12.34 1.00 -7.42
N GLU A 100 -11.03 1.15 -7.27
CA GLU A 100 -10.13 1.37 -8.40
C GLU A 100 -10.16 0.18 -9.38
N ALA A 101 -10.28 -1.06 -8.88
CA ALA A 101 -10.44 -2.25 -9.72
C ALA A 101 -11.75 -2.21 -10.53
N PHE A 102 -12.85 -1.77 -9.92
CA PHE A 102 -14.09 -1.53 -10.63
C PHE A 102 -13.99 -0.41 -11.66
N GLY A 103 -13.34 0.70 -11.34
CA GLY A 103 -13.07 1.76 -12.31
C GLY A 103 -12.29 1.26 -13.54
N ARG A 104 -11.28 0.40 -13.32
CA ARG A 104 -10.56 -0.28 -14.42
C ARG A 104 -11.50 -1.16 -15.24
N GLN A 105 -12.38 -1.92 -14.59
CA GLN A 105 -13.36 -2.78 -15.27
C GLN A 105 -14.36 -1.95 -16.10
N GLU A 106 -14.84 -0.82 -15.58
CA GLU A 106 -15.71 0.09 -16.32
C GLU A 106 -15.04 0.58 -17.61
N ALA A 107 -13.79 1.04 -17.52
CA ALA A 107 -13.04 1.50 -18.69
C ALA A 107 -12.88 0.40 -19.75
N ALA A 108 -12.51 -0.81 -19.30
CA ALA A 108 -12.31 -1.96 -20.18
C ALA A 108 -13.61 -2.38 -20.89
N GLU A 109 -14.73 -2.46 -20.15
CA GLU A 109 -16.04 -2.78 -20.72
C GLU A 109 -16.55 -1.66 -21.62
N SER A 110 -16.32 -0.39 -21.27
CA SER A 110 -16.70 0.76 -22.09
C SER A 110 -16.01 0.74 -23.45
N LYS A 111 -14.71 0.43 -23.48
CA LYS A 111 -13.93 0.26 -24.72
C LYS A 111 -14.45 -0.91 -25.55
N LYS A 112 -14.69 -2.05 -24.92
CA LYS A 112 -15.18 -3.27 -25.58
C LYS A 112 -16.56 -3.05 -26.22
N ARG A 113 -17.45 -2.32 -25.53
CA ARG A 113 -18.83 -2.07 -25.97
C ARG A 113 -19.00 -0.79 -26.78
N LYS A 114 -17.98 0.07 -26.86
CA LYS A 114 -18.03 1.41 -27.48
C LYS A 114 -19.18 2.28 -26.92
N THR A 115 -19.44 2.17 -25.63
CA THR A 115 -20.49 2.91 -24.90
C THR A 115 -19.97 3.21 -23.50
N ASP A 116 -20.38 4.32 -22.88
CA ASP A 116 -19.98 4.59 -21.49
C ASP A 116 -20.69 3.62 -20.54
N VAL A 117 -19.92 2.73 -19.93
CA VAL A 117 -20.40 1.78 -18.91
C VAL A 117 -20.01 2.31 -17.55
N ARG A 118 -20.99 2.38 -16.64
CA ARG A 118 -20.83 2.77 -15.24
C ARG A 118 -21.34 1.68 -14.32
N MET A 119 -20.65 1.45 -13.22
CA MET A 119 -21.11 0.54 -12.19
C MET A 119 -22.31 1.16 -11.46
N PRO A 120 -23.32 0.36 -11.11
CA PRO A 120 -24.44 0.84 -10.29
C PRO A 120 -23.96 1.28 -8.90
N ASP A 121 -24.57 2.34 -8.37
CA ASP A 121 -24.28 2.88 -7.02
C ASP A 121 -24.39 1.83 -5.91
N GLU A 122 -25.26 0.82 -6.08
CA GLU A 122 -25.39 -0.29 -5.14
C GLU A 122 -24.10 -1.09 -4.96
N TYR A 123 -23.30 -1.26 -6.03
CA TYR A 123 -22.01 -1.94 -5.93
C TYR A 123 -20.97 -1.07 -5.22
N ILE A 124 -20.99 0.24 -5.46
CA ILE A 124 -20.14 1.21 -4.77
C ILE A 124 -20.45 1.15 -3.27
N LYS A 125 -21.74 1.23 -2.92
CA LYS A 125 -22.21 1.13 -1.53
C LYS A 125 -21.78 -0.19 -0.89
N LYS A 126 -21.93 -1.32 -1.58
CA LYS A 126 -21.47 -2.62 -1.08
C LYS A 126 -19.99 -2.60 -0.71
N VAL A 127 -19.13 -1.98 -1.52
CA VAL A 127 -17.68 -1.89 -1.21
C VAL A 127 -17.41 -0.95 -0.04
N VAL A 128 -18.06 0.22 -0.01
CA VAL A 128 -17.94 1.18 1.09
C VAL A 128 -18.36 0.54 2.42
N ASP A 129 -19.39 -0.31 2.40
CA ASP A 129 -19.93 -0.99 3.58
C ASP A 129 -19.20 -2.29 3.93
N MET A 130 -18.16 -2.70 3.19
CA MET A 130 -17.41 -3.94 3.50
C MET A 130 -16.74 -3.85 4.88
N PRO A 131 -16.98 -4.82 5.79
CA PRO A 131 -16.40 -4.79 7.13
C PRO A 131 -14.95 -5.28 7.17
N ASN A 132 -14.51 -5.99 6.13
CA ASN A 132 -13.24 -6.70 6.13
C ASN A 132 -12.35 -6.26 4.97
N MET A 133 -11.06 -6.09 5.26
CA MET A 133 -10.00 -6.04 4.27
C MET A 133 -9.60 -7.46 3.87
N GLU A 134 -9.54 -7.73 2.57
CA GLU A 134 -8.94 -8.97 2.07
C GLU A 134 -7.45 -8.74 1.82
N ILE A 135 -6.64 -9.72 2.21
CA ILE A 135 -5.23 -9.77 1.85
C ILE A 135 -4.99 -11.00 1.00
N GLU A 136 -4.23 -10.86 -0.08
CA GLU A 136 -3.73 -11.97 -0.87
C GLU A 136 -2.26 -12.17 -0.52
N VAL A 137 -1.96 -13.25 0.19
CA VAL A 137 -0.60 -13.62 0.57
C VAL A 137 0.02 -14.44 -0.56
N GLN A 138 1.27 -14.15 -0.89
CA GLN A 138 2.07 -14.91 -1.84
C GLN A 138 3.35 -15.39 -1.16
N LEU A 139 3.58 -16.70 -1.23
CA LEU A 139 4.76 -17.37 -0.66
C LEU A 139 5.41 -18.28 -1.71
N CYS A 140 6.67 -18.62 -1.46
CA CYS A 140 7.40 -19.65 -2.18
C CYS A 140 7.71 -20.83 -1.25
N GLY A 141 7.75 -22.03 -1.81
CA GLY A 141 8.08 -23.27 -1.10
C GLY A 141 8.56 -24.36 -2.06
N ASP A 142 8.97 -25.50 -1.50
CA ASP A 142 9.61 -26.58 -2.24
C ASP A 142 8.62 -27.68 -2.69
N ASP A 143 7.40 -27.64 -2.19
CA ASP A 143 6.31 -28.58 -2.51
C ASP A 143 5.10 -27.82 -3.08
N GLU A 144 4.24 -28.49 -3.85
CA GLU A 144 3.07 -27.86 -4.46
C GLU A 144 1.90 -27.63 -3.49
N TYR A 145 1.89 -28.25 -2.31
CA TYR A 145 0.89 -28.09 -1.26
C TYR A 145 1.48 -27.45 0.02
N PHE A 146 2.70 -26.92 -0.02
CA PHE A 146 3.40 -26.39 1.16
C PHE A 146 2.62 -25.33 1.97
N ALA A 147 1.73 -24.58 1.31
CA ALA A 147 0.91 -23.54 1.92
C ALA A 147 -0.46 -24.04 2.41
N GLU A 148 -0.78 -25.32 2.21
CA GLU A 148 -2.04 -25.91 2.69
C GLU A 148 -2.11 -25.82 4.23
N GLY A 149 -3.24 -25.34 4.73
CA GLY A 149 -3.45 -25.14 6.17
C GLY A 149 -2.57 -24.05 6.80
N ALA A 150 -1.95 -23.17 6.01
CA ALA A 150 -1.24 -22.01 6.53
C ALA A 150 -2.15 -21.15 7.40
N LEU A 151 -1.63 -20.72 8.56
CA LEU A 151 -2.31 -19.79 9.46
C LEU A 151 -1.65 -18.43 9.36
N ILE A 152 -2.43 -17.37 9.49
CA ILE A 152 -1.93 -15.99 9.45
C ILE A 152 -2.49 -15.17 10.62
N GLU A 153 -1.67 -14.30 11.18
CA GLU A 153 -2.09 -13.26 12.12
C GLU A 153 -1.44 -11.91 11.76
N LEU A 154 -2.09 -10.82 12.14
CA LEU A 154 -1.56 -9.46 12.01
C LEU A 154 -1.07 -9.00 13.39
N GLN A 155 0.22 -8.70 13.50
CA GLN A 155 0.85 -8.20 14.72
C GLN A 155 1.03 -6.68 14.64
N GLN A 156 0.56 -5.97 15.67
CA GLN A 156 0.70 -4.52 15.84
C GLN A 156 1.20 -4.23 17.27
N GLY A 157 2.52 -4.13 17.44
CA GLY A 157 3.13 -4.09 18.77
C GLY A 157 2.81 -5.35 19.58
N SER A 158 2.17 -5.20 20.74
CA SER A 158 1.71 -6.33 21.57
C SER A 158 0.36 -6.91 21.14
N LYS A 159 -0.37 -6.25 20.23
CA LYS A 159 -1.68 -6.68 19.77
C LYS A 159 -1.53 -7.73 18.66
N LYS A 160 -2.24 -8.84 18.81
CA LYS A 160 -2.40 -9.86 17.77
C LYS A 160 -3.83 -9.85 17.26
N VAL A 161 -3.99 -9.60 15.97
CA VAL A 161 -5.29 -9.60 15.29
C VAL A 161 -5.39 -10.89 14.49
N LYS A 162 -6.42 -11.69 14.77
CA LYS A 162 -6.73 -12.89 14.00
C LYS A 162 -7.60 -12.53 12.79
N PRO A 163 -7.46 -13.24 11.66
CA PRO A 163 -8.37 -13.09 10.54
C PRO A 163 -9.77 -13.60 10.92
N VAL A 164 -10.78 -13.02 10.30
CA VAL A 164 -12.17 -13.48 10.33
C VAL A 164 -12.30 -14.80 9.56
N ASP A 165 -11.57 -14.92 8.46
CA ASP A 165 -11.58 -16.09 7.59
C ASP A 165 -10.23 -16.24 6.86
N ILE A 166 -9.87 -17.47 6.52
CA ILE A 166 -8.68 -17.81 5.74
C ILE A 166 -9.13 -18.69 4.57
N GLY A 167 -8.94 -18.18 3.36
CA GLY A 167 -9.22 -18.92 2.14
C GLY A 167 -8.24 -20.08 1.95
N LYS A 168 -8.69 -21.12 1.24
CA LYS A 168 -7.83 -22.26 0.89
C LYS A 168 -6.65 -21.79 0.05
N ALA A 169 -5.45 -22.28 0.38
CA ALA A 169 -4.28 -22.05 -0.45
C ALA A 169 -4.42 -22.69 -1.82
N GLU A 170 -4.04 -21.93 -2.86
CA GLU A 170 -3.92 -22.42 -4.22
C GLU A 170 -2.81 -23.48 -4.29
N ARG A 171 -3.00 -24.49 -5.15
CA ARG A 171 -1.90 -25.39 -5.51
C ARG A 171 -0.75 -24.57 -6.10
N GLY A 172 0.45 -24.85 -5.61
CA GLY A 172 1.68 -24.19 -6.00
C GLY A 172 1.91 -24.27 -7.51
N ARG A 173 2.19 -23.12 -8.12
CA ARG A 173 2.63 -23.03 -9.51
C ARG A 173 4.14 -23.10 -9.55
N LYS A 174 4.69 -23.88 -10.48
CA LYS A 174 6.14 -24.04 -10.60
C LYS A 174 6.79 -22.69 -10.95
N ASN A 175 7.84 -22.33 -10.23
CA ASN A 175 8.68 -21.17 -10.56
C ASN A 175 9.66 -21.52 -11.67
N GLU A 176 9.99 -20.55 -12.50
CA GLU A 176 11.09 -20.65 -13.46
C GLU A 176 12.38 -20.12 -12.80
N GLY A 177 13.47 -20.90 -12.84
CA GLY A 177 14.78 -20.50 -12.30
C GLY A 177 15.28 -21.35 -11.13
N SER A 178 16.32 -20.85 -10.46
CA SER A 178 16.94 -21.46 -9.28
C SER A 178 16.33 -20.87 -7.99
N GLY A 179 15.78 -21.72 -7.11
CA GLY A 179 15.14 -21.32 -5.86
C GLY A 179 14.01 -22.28 -5.45
N PRO A 180 13.15 -21.91 -4.49
CA PRO A 180 12.00 -22.73 -4.14
C PRO A 180 11.14 -23.03 -5.38
N ALA A 181 10.78 -24.31 -5.51
CA ALA A 181 10.23 -24.84 -6.76
C ALA A 181 8.82 -24.30 -7.08
N PHE A 182 8.06 -23.88 -6.07
CA PHE A 182 6.66 -23.52 -6.21
C PHE A 182 6.33 -22.16 -5.58
N ARG A 183 5.34 -21.49 -6.15
CA ARG A 183 4.69 -20.30 -5.61
C ARG A 183 3.22 -20.58 -5.39
N SER A 184 2.75 -20.36 -4.17
CA SER A 184 1.35 -20.50 -3.78
C SER A 184 0.81 -19.17 -3.28
N ARG A 185 -0.52 -19.05 -3.30
CA ARG A 185 -1.27 -17.91 -2.79
C ARG A 185 -2.44 -18.38 -1.95
N PHE A 186 -2.80 -17.58 -0.97
CA PHE A 186 -4.04 -17.76 -0.23
C PHE A 186 -4.56 -16.39 0.19
N THR A 187 -5.84 -16.32 0.55
CA THR A 187 -6.45 -15.08 1.02
C THR A 187 -6.76 -15.15 2.51
N ALA A 188 -6.79 -14.00 3.16
CA ALA A 188 -7.33 -13.88 4.51
C ALA A 188 -8.13 -12.59 4.66
N LEU A 189 -9.16 -12.63 5.49
CA LEU A 189 -10.04 -11.48 5.76
C LEU A 189 -9.76 -10.92 7.15
N PHE A 190 -9.40 -9.64 7.23
CA PHE A 190 -9.18 -8.94 8.49
C PHE A 190 -10.25 -7.87 8.67
N ALA A 191 -10.97 -7.91 9.79
CA ALA A 191 -11.98 -6.89 10.09
C ALA A 191 -11.31 -5.52 10.31
N TYR A 192 -11.78 -4.51 9.59
CA TYR A 192 -11.24 -3.14 9.65
C TYR A 192 -11.26 -2.57 11.07
N GLU A 193 -12.29 -2.91 11.85
CA GLU A 193 -12.42 -2.47 13.25
C GLU A 193 -11.41 -3.10 14.22
N LYS A 194 -10.69 -4.16 13.81
CA LYS A 194 -9.79 -4.91 14.69
C LYS A 194 -8.33 -4.47 14.58
N PHE A 195 -7.94 -3.69 13.58
CA PHE A 195 -6.56 -3.21 13.43
C PHE A 195 -6.48 -1.69 13.33
N ASP A 196 -5.32 -1.16 13.66
CA ASP A 196 -5.01 0.27 13.56
C ASP A 196 -4.31 0.53 12.21
N PRO A 197 -4.89 1.33 11.30
CA PRO A 197 -4.30 1.58 9.97
C PRO A 197 -3.05 2.48 10.03
N THR A 198 -2.68 3.00 11.21
CA THR A 198 -1.49 3.83 11.44
C THR A 198 -0.38 3.10 12.19
N ALA A 199 -0.67 1.93 12.77
CA ALA A 199 0.31 1.18 13.54
C ALA A 199 1.27 0.39 12.63
N ALA A 200 2.53 0.33 13.05
CA ALA A 200 3.51 -0.57 12.46
C ALA A 200 2.99 -2.02 12.53
N SER A 201 2.98 -2.69 11.38
CA SER A 201 2.25 -3.93 11.20
C SER A 201 3.14 -5.01 10.61
N VAL A 202 2.96 -6.25 11.05
CA VAL A 202 3.62 -7.43 10.48
C VAL A 202 2.60 -8.54 10.34
N PHE A 203 2.42 -9.08 9.13
CA PHE A 203 1.71 -10.35 8.99
C PHE A 203 2.67 -11.49 9.29
N VAL A 204 2.24 -12.39 10.17
CA VAL A 204 2.99 -13.58 10.55
C VAL A 204 2.23 -14.79 10.03
N VAL A 205 2.85 -15.50 9.09
CA VAL A 205 2.30 -16.72 8.49
C VAL A 205 3.03 -17.91 9.06
N ASN A 206 2.29 -18.85 9.64
CA ASN A 206 2.79 -20.12 10.14
C ASN A 206 2.37 -21.22 9.17
N LEU A 207 3.36 -21.93 8.63
CA LEU A 207 3.16 -23.07 7.74
C LEU A 207 3.06 -24.37 8.56
N GLN A 208 2.47 -25.42 7.97
CA GLN A 208 2.32 -26.71 8.65
C GLN A 208 3.64 -27.42 8.94
N ASP A 209 4.69 -27.10 8.19
CA ASP A 209 6.05 -27.62 8.41
C ASP A 209 6.79 -26.91 9.56
N GLY A 210 6.12 -25.99 10.26
CA GLY A 210 6.66 -25.22 11.37
C GLY A 210 7.48 -24.00 10.96
N LYS A 211 7.62 -23.71 9.65
CA LYS A 211 8.26 -22.48 9.19
C LYS A 211 7.35 -21.27 9.40
N GLU A 212 7.98 -20.14 9.68
CA GLU A 212 7.32 -18.85 9.82
C GLU A 212 7.79 -17.91 8.69
N ALA A 213 6.84 -17.23 8.05
CA ALA A 213 7.10 -16.11 7.15
C ALA A 213 6.57 -14.82 7.77
N ARG A 214 7.40 -13.78 7.78
CA ARG A 214 7.06 -12.45 8.32
C ARG A 214 7.01 -11.44 7.17
N ILE A 215 5.87 -10.78 7.00
CA ILE A 215 5.63 -9.80 5.95
C ILE A 215 5.44 -8.45 6.64
N ALA A 216 6.48 -7.61 6.62
CA ALA A 216 6.37 -6.26 7.14
C ALA A 216 5.36 -5.45 6.30
N ALA A 217 4.43 -4.79 6.99
CA ALA A 217 3.37 -4.00 6.39
C ALA A 217 3.34 -2.59 6.98
N ASP A 218 3.60 -1.61 6.11
CA ASP A 218 3.51 -0.20 6.47
C ASP A 218 2.21 0.35 5.89
N PHE A 219 1.12 0.26 6.67
CA PHE A 219 -0.20 0.72 6.26
C PHE A 219 -0.27 2.23 6.02
N SER A 220 0.68 3.02 6.55
CA SER A 220 0.77 4.48 6.32
C SER A 220 1.18 4.88 4.90
N LYS A 221 1.51 3.89 4.06
CA LYS A 221 1.82 4.06 2.64
C LYS A 221 0.71 3.55 1.72
N ILE A 222 -0.37 3.00 2.29
CA ILE A 222 -1.41 2.28 1.56
C ILE A 222 -2.77 2.94 1.79
N LYS A 223 -3.56 3.06 0.73
CA LYS A 223 -4.95 3.55 0.81
C LYS A 223 -5.96 2.43 0.54
#